data_AF-A0A6S8R0F5-F1
#
_entry.id   AF-A0A6S8R0F5-F1
#
_cell.length_a   1.000
_cell.length_b   1.000
_cell.length_c   1.000
_cell.angle_alpha   90.00
_cell.angle_beta   90.00
_cell.angle_gamma   90.00
#
_symmetry.space_group_name_H-M   'P 1'
#
loop_
_entity.id
_entity.type
_entity.pdbx_description
1 polymer ?
#
loop_
_entity_poly.entity_id
_entity_poly.type
_entity_poly.pdbx_seq_one_letter_code
_entity_poly.pdbx_strand_id
1 'polypeptide(L)'
;MALEANQLGMHPGLPVSGETTVILPFEEFSVDLEHNLGRANGNCYQRRPGIPGGHDGQIMVRLKKKRFIVLDYSTIPTPADIAVAQVTPHIRCPAGAGQQECNSATCTKVGVPVCLFDSEPDEPVSLYLRSGLCFTCQRLLNEKRRTQRKRKGDVNRPNNSDASATAQKRFRISGEILDLNPDAIIVNGPIEGTKHHGPGYEYTEIMPDVQHILAEASQESEQLSASLAAFNQHPPPLNSQEHADIEALYNKTFLTVSKGIFLLSQWKSSFDTIIATAAVAEKATEEALDGTSIADVVASAAAVAAAQSAETGEEASPNMIPLLLAADNKEDDSELKEEHKNMVNV
;
A
#
# COMPACT_ATOMS: atom_id res chain seq x y z
N MET A 1 9.04 71.07 32.12
CA MET A 1 8.20 69.86 32.10
C MET A 1 7.91 69.57 30.63
N ALA A 2 8.85 69.04 29.84
CA ALA A 2 9.33 67.65 29.84
C ALA A 2 8.18 66.64 29.74
N LEU A 3 7.88 66.20 28.52
CA LEU A 3 7.64 64.79 28.18
C LEU A 3 7.74 64.62 26.65
N GLU A 4 8.78 63.88 26.28
CA GLU A 4 9.12 63.39 24.94
C GLU A 4 8.38 62.09 24.61
N ALA A 5 8.47 61.74 23.31
CA ALA A 5 8.36 60.39 22.72
C ALA A 5 6.94 59.80 22.63
N ASN A 6 6.52 59.13 21.53
CA ASN A 6 7.32 58.40 20.56
C ASN A 6 6.53 58.24 19.25
N GLN A 7 7.09 58.73 18.14
CA GLN A 7 6.73 58.30 16.79
C GLN A 7 7.37 56.93 16.53
N LEU A 8 6.56 55.88 16.47
CA LEU A 8 6.90 54.63 15.77
C LEU A 8 5.96 54.63 14.54
N GLY A 9 6.40 55.07 13.36
CA GLY A 9 7.44 54.38 12.62
C GLY A 9 6.88 53.13 11.95
N MET A 10 5.73 53.23 11.28
CA MET A 10 5.28 52.19 10.35
C MET A 10 6.20 52.21 9.12
N HIS A 11 7.29 51.46 9.20
CA HIS A 11 8.05 51.08 8.04
C HIS A 11 7.28 49.98 7.29
N PRO A 12 6.98 50.14 5.99
CA PRO A 12 6.69 48.99 5.15
C PRO A 12 8.02 48.28 4.96
N GLY A 13 8.27 47.29 5.82
CA GLY A 13 9.38 46.36 5.64
C GLY A 13 9.17 45.61 4.33
N LEU A 14 9.89 46.02 3.28
CA LEU A 14 10.13 45.20 2.12
C LEU A 14 10.61 43.83 2.60
N PRO A 15 10.02 42.71 2.14
CA PRO A 15 10.52 41.40 2.51
C PRO A 15 11.95 41.29 1.98
N VAL A 16 12.88 41.05 2.91
CA VAL A 16 14.26 40.71 2.62
C VAL A 16 14.24 39.47 1.72
N SER A 17 14.53 39.68 0.44
CA SER A 17 14.83 38.61 -0.52
C SER A 17 16.19 38.02 -0.16
N GLY A 18 16.26 37.33 0.98
CA GLY A 18 17.36 36.43 1.27
C GLY A 18 17.25 35.26 0.31
N GLU A 19 18.29 35.03 -0.49
CA GLU A 19 18.41 33.83 -1.32
C GLU A 19 18.12 32.60 -0.45
N THR A 20 16.93 32.02 -0.63
CA THR A 20 16.47 30.92 0.21
C THR A 20 17.01 29.64 -0.40
N THR A 21 18.15 29.17 0.11
CA THR A 21 18.75 27.90 -0.29
C THR A 21 17.91 26.71 0.21
N VAL A 22 17.98 25.57 -0.49
CA VAL A 22 17.35 24.32 -0.04
C VAL A 22 18.11 23.61 1.08
N ILE A 23 19.34 24.05 1.39
CA ILE A 23 20.11 23.51 2.50
C ILE A 23 19.62 24.14 3.79
N LEU A 24 19.06 23.33 4.67
CA LEU A 24 18.62 23.75 5.99
C LEU A 24 19.50 23.08 7.06
N PRO A 25 20.44 23.83 7.69
CA PRO A 25 21.25 23.31 8.79
C PRO A 25 20.39 22.78 9.94
N PHE A 26 20.87 21.73 10.61
CA PHE A 26 20.13 21.09 11.70
C PHE A 26 19.84 22.05 12.86
N GLU A 27 20.79 22.92 13.15
CA GLU A 27 20.73 23.92 14.21
C GLU A 27 19.52 24.84 14.03
N GLU A 28 19.14 25.16 12.78
CA GLU A 28 18.03 26.07 12.51
C GLU A 28 16.68 25.51 12.93
N PHE A 29 16.47 24.19 12.91
CA PHE A 29 15.19 23.55 13.23
C PHE A 29 15.22 22.65 14.47
N SER A 30 16.38 22.49 15.10
CA SER A 30 16.57 21.67 16.31
C SER A 30 15.60 22.06 17.44
N VAL A 31 15.47 23.36 17.73
CA VAL A 31 14.56 23.89 18.76
C VAL A 31 13.10 23.57 18.43
N ASP A 32 12.71 23.71 17.16
CA ASP A 32 11.35 23.40 16.72
C ASP A 32 11.05 21.91 16.88
N LEU A 33 12.04 21.05 16.64
CA LEU A 33 11.91 19.61 16.75
C LEU A 33 11.71 19.17 18.19
N GLU A 34 12.47 19.77 19.11
CA GLU A 34 12.45 19.42 20.52
C GLU A 34 11.26 20.01 21.28
N HIS A 35 10.86 21.23 20.94
CA HIS A 35 9.89 21.99 21.75
C HIS A 35 8.55 22.22 21.05
N ASN A 36 8.52 22.33 19.72
CA ASN A 36 7.32 22.80 19.00
C ASN A 36 6.55 21.68 18.26
N LEU A 37 7.25 20.74 17.62
CA LEU A 37 6.61 19.67 16.84
C LEU A 37 5.87 18.66 17.73
N GLY A 38 6.31 18.49 18.97
CA GLY A 38 5.80 17.46 19.86
C GLY A 38 6.14 16.04 19.42
N ARG A 39 5.69 15.06 20.22
CA ARG A 39 6.16 13.65 20.13
C ARG A 39 5.22 12.70 19.39
N ALA A 40 3.97 13.10 19.14
CA ALA A 40 2.97 12.21 18.54
C ALA A 40 3.05 12.18 17.01
N ASN A 41 2.75 11.02 16.42
CA ASN A 41 2.70 10.86 14.97
C ASN A 41 1.56 11.70 14.37
N GLY A 42 1.86 12.41 13.28
CA GLY A 42 0.92 13.31 12.63
C GLY A 42 0.92 14.73 13.21
N ASN A 43 1.69 14.98 14.28
CA ASN A 43 1.91 16.35 14.71
C ASN A 43 2.60 17.17 13.62
N CYS A 44 2.25 18.45 13.56
CA CYS A 44 2.81 19.38 12.62
C CYS A 44 3.09 20.70 13.32
N TYR A 45 4.12 21.40 12.84
CA TYR A 45 4.48 22.72 13.32
C TYR A 45 4.81 23.61 12.11
N GLN A 46 4.23 24.81 12.06
CA GLN A 46 4.52 25.78 11.02
C GLN A 46 5.70 26.63 11.48
N ARG A 47 6.86 26.41 10.87
CA ARG A 47 8.13 27.10 11.18
C ARG A 47 8.14 28.53 10.65
N ARG A 48 7.71 28.68 9.39
CA ARG A 48 7.60 29.99 8.73
C ARG A 48 6.18 30.12 8.16
N PRO A 49 5.48 31.22 8.44
CA PRO A 49 4.14 31.43 7.90
C PRO A 49 4.20 31.54 6.37
N GLY A 50 3.17 31.01 5.71
CA GLY A 50 2.99 31.16 4.27
C GLY A 50 2.29 32.46 3.89
N ILE A 51 2.19 32.71 2.59
CA ILE A 51 1.39 33.81 2.04
C ILE A 51 -0.06 33.33 1.88
N PRO A 52 -1.05 34.02 2.48
CA PRO A 52 -2.47 33.69 2.29
C PRO A 52 -2.85 33.60 0.81
N GLY A 53 -3.48 32.50 0.41
CA GLY A 53 -3.84 32.23 -0.99
C GLY A 53 -2.69 31.80 -1.91
N GLY A 54 -1.43 31.98 -1.51
CA GLY A 54 -0.24 31.62 -2.29
C GLY A 54 0.38 30.28 -1.88
N HIS A 55 0.84 30.15 -0.63
CA HIS A 55 1.48 28.92 -0.16
C HIS A 55 1.37 28.76 1.36
N ASP A 56 1.66 27.57 1.88
CA ASP A 56 1.57 27.28 3.31
C ASP A 56 2.87 27.60 4.08
N GLY A 57 3.93 28.01 3.39
CA GLY A 57 5.21 28.37 3.99
C GLY A 57 6.02 27.14 4.35
N GLN A 58 6.73 27.20 5.48
CA GLN A 58 7.62 26.12 5.89
C GLN A 58 7.01 25.33 7.05
N ILE A 59 6.86 24.03 6.86
CA ILE A 59 6.12 23.13 7.74
C ILE A 59 7.00 21.96 8.14
N MET A 60 7.03 21.65 9.43
CA MET A 60 7.61 20.42 9.95
C MET A 60 6.51 19.42 10.30
N VAL A 61 6.72 18.15 9.98
CA VAL A 61 5.73 17.08 10.20
C VAL A 61 6.39 15.87 10.86
N ARG A 62 5.82 15.41 11.98
CA ARG A 62 6.20 14.15 12.61
C ARG A 62 5.44 12.99 11.95
N LEU A 63 6.19 12.03 11.44
CA LEU A 63 5.68 10.82 10.79
C LEU A 63 5.83 9.62 11.73
N LYS A 64 5.47 8.43 11.23
CA LYS A 64 5.62 7.17 11.97
C LYS A 64 7.10 6.84 12.23
N LYS A 65 7.35 5.93 13.18
CA LYS A 65 8.69 5.46 13.56
C LYS A 65 9.64 6.60 14.01
N LYS A 66 9.11 7.65 14.64
CA LYS A 66 9.85 8.86 15.05
C LYS A 66 10.46 9.69 13.91
N ARG A 67 10.25 9.31 12.64
CA ARG A 67 10.64 10.10 11.46
C ARG A 67 10.02 11.49 11.50
N PHE A 68 10.73 12.49 11.02
CA PHE A 68 10.18 13.82 10.78
C PHE A 68 10.73 14.39 9.48
N ILE A 69 9.96 15.30 8.88
CA ILE A 69 10.33 15.98 7.64
C ILE A 69 10.12 17.48 7.78
N VAL A 70 10.95 18.28 7.11
CA VAL A 70 10.79 19.72 6.94
C VAL A 70 10.47 20.01 5.48
N LEU A 71 9.33 20.65 5.23
CA LEU A 71 8.80 20.97 3.91
C LEU A 71 8.75 22.48 3.74
N ASP A 72 9.04 22.97 2.54
CA ASP A 72 8.88 24.38 2.19
C ASP A 72 8.06 24.52 0.91
N TYR A 73 6.93 25.20 1.01
CA TYR A 73 6.05 25.51 -0.12
C TYR A 73 6.36 26.88 -0.75
N SER A 74 7.28 27.65 -0.16
CA SER A 74 7.65 28.99 -0.63
C SER A 74 8.91 29.01 -1.48
N THR A 75 9.82 28.05 -1.27
CA THR A 75 11.07 27.95 -2.01
C THR A 75 10.84 27.46 -3.44
N ILE A 76 11.31 28.25 -4.41
CA ILE A 76 11.43 27.84 -5.81
C ILE A 76 12.89 27.37 -6.01
N PRO A 77 13.15 26.07 -6.17
CA PRO A 77 14.51 25.55 -6.24
C PRO A 77 15.22 26.01 -7.53
N THR A 78 16.45 26.48 -7.38
CA THR A 78 17.35 26.79 -8.50
C THR A 78 17.96 25.52 -9.09
N PRO A 79 18.59 25.58 -10.28
CA PRO A 79 19.33 24.43 -10.82
C PRO A 79 20.44 23.92 -9.89
N ALA A 80 21.08 24.82 -9.13
CA ALA A 80 22.09 24.44 -8.14
C ALA A 80 21.46 23.66 -6.97
N ASP A 81 20.30 24.09 -6.48
CA ASP A 81 19.56 23.39 -5.43
C ASP A 81 19.14 21.97 -5.87
N ILE A 82 18.71 21.82 -7.12
CA ILE A 82 18.36 20.51 -7.70
C ILE A 82 19.59 19.60 -7.74
N ALA A 83 20.76 20.12 -8.14
CA ALA A 83 22.00 19.35 -8.14
C ALA A 83 22.42 18.93 -6.72
N VAL A 84 22.26 19.81 -5.72
CA VAL A 84 22.52 19.47 -4.31
C VAL A 84 21.57 18.37 -3.82
N ALA A 85 20.28 18.44 -4.16
CA ALA A 85 19.29 17.44 -3.78
C ALA A 85 19.57 16.05 -4.39
N GLN A 86 20.23 15.98 -5.56
CA GLN A 86 20.61 14.70 -6.19
C GLN A 86 21.70 13.95 -5.41
N VAL A 87 22.57 14.67 -4.71
CA VAL A 87 23.69 14.08 -3.94
C VAL A 87 23.44 14.06 -2.43
N THR A 88 22.33 14.65 -1.95
CA THR A 88 21.99 14.76 -0.53
C THR A 88 20.69 14.02 -0.22
N PRO A 89 20.72 12.79 0.32
CA PRO A 89 19.53 11.95 0.49
C PRO A 89 18.39 12.58 1.32
N HIS A 90 18.74 13.45 2.26
CA HIS A 90 17.81 14.13 3.16
C HIS A 90 17.02 15.27 2.49
N ILE A 91 17.45 15.74 1.31
CA ILE A 91 16.84 16.85 0.58
C ILE A 91 16.18 16.29 -0.67
N ARG A 92 14.98 16.76 -1.00
CA ARG A 92 14.29 16.37 -2.23
C ARG A 92 13.63 17.56 -2.88
N CYS A 93 13.85 17.74 -4.19
CA CYS A 93 13.19 18.74 -5.01
C CYS A 93 12.33 18.04 -6.08
N PRO A 94 11.06 17.72 -5.79
CA PRO A 94 10.16 17.16 -6.79
C PRO A 94 9.97 18.10 -7.98
N ALA A 95 9.64 17.54 -9.15
CA ALA A 95 9.28 18.35 -10.32
C ALA A 95 8.09 19.27 -9.98
N GLY A 96 8.22 20.57 -10.31
CA GLY A 96 7.21 21.58 -10.01
C GLY A 96 7.24 22.12 -8.57
N ALA A 97 8.24 21.78 -7.75
CA ALA A 97 8.33 22.30 -6.39
C ALA A 97 8.36 23.84 -6.35
N GLY A 98 7.58 24.43 -5.43
CA GLY A 98 7.46 25.89 -5.30
C GLY A 98 6.63 26.58 -6.38
N GLN A 99 6.23 25.88 -7.45
CA GLN A 99 5.59 26.48 -8.63
C GLN A 99 4.24 25.84 -8.97
N GLN A 100 4.15 24.51 -8.90
CA GLN A 100 2.96 23.78 -9.30
C GLN A 100 1.83 24.02 -8.30
N GLU A 101 0.66 24.38 -8.82
CA GLU A 101 -0.55 24.60 -8.05
C GLU A 101 -1.07 23.31 -7.41
N CYS A 102 -1.85 23.48 -6.35
CA CYS A 102 -2.50 22.41 -5.61
C CYS A 102 -3.46 21.63 -6.51
N ASN A 103 -3.36 20.30 -6.50
CA ASN A 103 -4.25 19.41 -7.24
C ASN A 103 -5.73 19.46 -6.78
N SER A 104 -6.05 20.23 -5.74
CA SER A 104 -7.44 20.44 -5.32
C SER A 104 -8.08 21.48 -6.24
N ALA A 105 -9.17 21.10 -6.92
CA ALA A 105 -9.82 21.91 -7.95
C ALA A 105 -10.20 23.36 -7.57
N THR A 106 -10.34 23.66 -6.27
CA THR A 106 -10.72 24.99 -5.76
C THR A 106 -9.58 25.71 -5.03
N CYS A 107 -8.36 25.16 -5.05
CA CYS A 107 -7.23 25.69 -4.29
C CYS A 107 -6.14 26.22 -5.22
N THR A 108 -5.85 27.50 -5.10
CA THR A 108 -4.83 28.21 -5.90
C THR A 108 -3.44 28.21 -5.27
N LYS A 109 -3.26 27.54 -4.11
CA LYS A 109 -1.98 27.52 -3.41
C LYS A 109 -0.98 26.60 -4.12
N VAL A 110 0.31 26.78 -3.86
CA VAL A 110 1.36 25.83 -4.27
C VAL A 110 1.09 24.44 -3.65
N GLY A 111 1.07 23.42 -4.51
CA GLY A 111 0.78 22.04 -4.17
C GLY A 111 2.01 21.16 -3.93
N VAL A 112 3.14 21.51 -4.54
CA VAL A 112 4.36 20.69 -4.50
C VAL A 112 5.43 21.41 -3.66
N PRO A 113 5.81 20.88 -2.48
CA PRO A 113 6.86 21.48 -1.66
C PRO A 113 8.25 20.97 -2.02
N VAL A 114 9.28 21.72 -1.62
CA VAL A 114 10.65 21.23 -1.46
C VAL A 114 10.75 20.51 -0.10
N CYS A 115 11.40 19.35 -0.07
CA CYS A 115 11.80 18.71 1.19
C CYS A 115 13.19 19.22 1.58
N LEU A 116 13.26 20.04 2.62
CA LEU A 116 14.50 20.61 3.12
C LEU A 116 15.27 19.64 4.03
N PHE A 117 14.56 18.72 4.69
CA PHE A 117 15.16 17.70 5.52
C PHE A 117 14.21 16.52 5.71
N ASP A 118 14.74 15.29 5.65
CA ASP A 118 14.04 14.06 5.98
C ASP A 118 14.92 13.23 6.91
N SER A 119 14.45 12.96 8.13
CA SER A 119 15.27 12.23 9.10
C SER A 119 15.49 10.76 8.72
N GLU A 120 14.67 10.20 7.83
CA GLU A 120 14.76 8.81 7.37
C GLU A 120 14.55 8.77 5.85
N PRO A 121 15.57 9.16 5.06
CA PRO A 121 15.43 9.30 3.61
C PRO A 121 15.22 7.97 2.89
N ASP A 122 15.60 6.84 3.49
CA ASP A 122 15.42 5.50 2.92
C ASP A 122 13.98 4.99 3.03
N GLU A 123 13.17 5.59 3.92
CA GLU A 123 11.76 5.24 4.06
C GLU A 123 10.94 5.77 2.87
N PRO A 124 9.81 5.12 2.50
CA PRO A 124 8.98 5.54 1.40
C PRO A 124 8.60 7.01 1.48
N VAL A 125 8.58 7.68 0.32
CA VAL A 125 8.33 9.12 0.21
C VAL A 125 7.02 9.51 0.91
N SER A 126 7.09 10.55 1.73
CA SER A 126 5.92 11.07 2.45
C SER A 126 4.77 11.40 1.49
N LEU A 127 3.52 11.18 1.95
CA LEU A 127 2.33 11.58 1.19
C LEU A 127 2.31 13.08 0.89
N TYR A 128 2.87 13.90 1.78
CA TYR A 128 2.97 15.36 1.60
C TYR A 128 3.85 15.77 0.41
N LEU A 129 4.78 14.90 -0.03
CA LEU A 129 5.64 15.14 -1.19
C LEU A 129 5.08 14.56 -2.49
N ARG A 130 4.20 13.56 -2.41
CA ARG A 130 3.69 12.83 -3.59
C ARG A 130 2.30 13.26 -4.05
N SER A 131 1.51 13.93 -3.20
CA SER A 131 0.10 14.19 -3.51
C SER A 131 -0.14 15.38 -4.44
N GLY A 132 0.85 16.29 -4.57
CA GLY A 132 0.67 17.58 -5.23
C GLY A 132 -0.40 18.45 -4.55
N LEU A 133 -0.65 18.24 -3.25
CA LEU A 133 -1.57 19.05 -2.46
C LEU A 133 -0.81 20.00 -1.55
N CYS A 134 -1.31 21.23 -1.42
CA CYS A 134 -0.83 22.14 -0.39
C CYS A 134 -1.03 21.51 1.00
N PHE A 135 -0.24 21.93 1.98
CA PHE A 135 -0.30 21.39 3.34
C PHE A 135 -1.71 21.46 3.93
N THR A 136 -2.42 22.57 3.71
CA THR A 136 -3.80 22.78 4.18
C THR A 136 -4.76 21.71 3.61
N CYS A 137 -4.77 21.53 2.28
CA CYS A 137 -5.64 20.55 1.61
C CYS A 137 -5.27 19.12 2.01
N GLN A 138 -3.98 18.80 2.09
CA GLN A 138 -3.51 17.48 2.52
C GLN A 138 -3.95 17.17 3.96
N ARG A 139 -3.87 18.15 4.86
CA ARG A 139 -4.29 17.98 6.26
C ARG A 139 -5.80 17.75 6.37
N LEU A 140 -6.60 18.52 5.64
CA LEU A 140 -8.06 18.33 5.58
C LEU A 140 -8.43 16.93 5.07
N LEU A 141 -7.74 16.45 4.02
CA LEU A 141 -7.95 15.11 3.48
C LEU A 141 -7.57 14.02 4.49
N ASN A 142 -6.44 14.19 5.19
CA ASN A 142 -5.99 13.27 6.22
C ASN A 142 -6.97 13.20 7.40
N GLU A 143 -7.51 14.33 7.84
CA GLU A 143 -8.50 14.38 8.92
C GLU A 143 -9.82 13.71 8.50
N LYS A 144 -10.32 13.99 7.29
CA LYS A 144 -11.51 13.30 6.73
C LYS A 144 -11.33 11.78 6.73
N ARG A 145 -10.17 11.29 6.27
CA ARG A 145 -9.84 9.85 6.29
C ARG A 145 -9.79 9.28 7.70
N ARG A 146 -9.33 10.07 8.68
CA ARG A 146 -9.30 9.67 10.10
C ARG A 146 -10.70 9.54 10.69
N THR A 147 -11.58 10.51 10.44
CA THR A 147 -12.95 10.49 10.97
C THR A 147 -13.80 9.38 10.33
N GLN A 148 -13.62 9.08 9.05
CA GLN A 148 -14.31 7.98 8.37
C GLN A 148 -13.93 6.61 8.95
N ARG A 149 -12.64 6.41 9.27
CA ARG A 149 -12.17 5.16 9.90
C ARG A 149 -12.71 4.95 11.31
N LYS A 150 -12.90 6.02 12.09
CA LYS A 150 -13.52 5.93 13.41
C LYS A 150 -15.01 5.56 13.31
N ARG A 151 -15.76 6.20 12.42
CA ARG A 151 -17.19 5.93 12.25
C ARG A 151 -17.51 4.51 11.77
N LYS A 152 -16.62 3.88 10.97
CA LYS A 152 -16.77 2.47 10.58
C LYS A 152 -16.43 1.49 11.71
N GLY A 153 -15.80 1.93 12.80
CA GLY A 153 -15.38 1.10 13.93
C GLY A 153 -16.29 1.17 15.17
N ASP A 154 -17.19 2.15 15.27
CA ASP A 154 -17.97 2.40 16.49
C ASP A 154 -19.28 1.57 16.62
N VAL A 155 -19.63 0.72 15.64
CA VAL A 155 -20.94 0.00 15.67
C VAL A 155 -20.89 -1.39 16.29
N ASN A 156 -19.74 -2.06 16.45
CA ASN A 156 -19.66 -3.31 17.24
C ASN A 156 -18.22 -3.81 17.39
N ARG A 157 -17.56 -3.57 18.53
CA ARG A 157 -16.73 -4.56 19.27
C ARG A 157 -15.93 -3.91 20.41
N PRO A 158 -15.72 -4.62 21.53
CA PRO A 158 -14.90 -4.14 22.63
C PRO A 158 -13.40 -4.23 22.30
N ASN A 159 -12.65 -3.33 22.94
CA ASN A 159 -11.22 -3.09 22.86
C ASN A 159 -10.33 -4.33 22.66
N ASN A 160 -9.43 -4.24 21.69
CA ASN A 160 -8.02 -4.52 22.00
C ASN A 160 -7.10 -3.66 21.13
N SER A 161 -6.38 -2.77 21.81
CA SER A 161 -5.28 -1.99 21.29
C SER A 161 -4.03 -2.86 21.28
N ASP A 162 -3.44 -3.08 20.10
CA ASP A 162 -1.99 -3.06 20.00
C ASP A 162 -1.48 -2.73 18.60
N ALA A 163 -0.44 -1.90 18.60
CA ALA A 163 0.25 -1.37 17.45
C ALA A 163 1.55 -2.15 17.23
N SER A 164 1.92 -2.43 15.97
CA SER A 164 3.31 -2.39 15.48
C SER A 164 3.38 -2.95 14.06
N ALA A 165 4.46 -2.64 13.34
CA ALA A 165 5.03 -3.27 12.14
C ALA A 165 4.47 -2.87 10.75
N THR A 166 5.36 -2.20 10.01
CA THR A 166 5.56 -2.23 8.55
C THR A 166 4.32 -2.47 7.70
N ALA A 167 3.86 -1.42 7.01
CA ALA A 167 2.77 -1.51 6.05
C ALA A 167 3.24 -2.17 4.74
N GLN A 168 3.63 -3.45 4.81
CA GLN A 168 3.06 -4.38 3.85
C GLN A 168 1.55 -4.28 4.07
N LYS A 169 0.77 -4.05 3.00
CA LYS A 169 -0.69 -4.04 3.10
C LYS A 169 -1.07 -5.34 3.79
N ARG A 170 -1.47 -5.29 5.07
CA ARG A 170 -1.95 -6.47 5.78
C ARG A 170 -3.16 -6.96 5.01
N PHE A 171 -2.98 -8.04 4.27
CA PHE A 171 -4.04 -8.66 3.53
C PHE A 171 -4.99 -9.26 4.56
N ARG A 172 -6.27 -8.92 4.45
CA ARG A 172 -7.30 -9.44 5.35
C ARG A 172 -8.24 -10.30 4.54
N ILE A 173 -8.38 -11.56 4.93
CA ILE A 173 -9.40 -12.48 4.41
C ILE A 173 -10.28 -12.84 5.60
N SER A 174 -11.60 -12.70 5.47
CA SER A 174 -12.58 -13.06 6.51
C SER A 174 -12.32 -12.43 7.90
N GLY A 175 -11.70 -11.25 7.94
CA GLY A 175 -11.43 -10.50 9.17
C GLY A 175 -10.11 -10.86 9.87
N GLU A 176 -9.41 -11.90 9.44
CA GLU A 176 -8.08 -12.25 9.96
C GLU A 176 -6.97 -11.52 9.19
N ILE A 177 -5.91 -11.12 9.89
CA ILE A 177 -4.73 -10.52 9.27
C ILE A 177 -3.85 -11.67 8.80
N LEU A 178 -3.66 -11.79 7.48
CA LEU A 178 -2.67 -12.70 6.93
C LEU A 178 -1.30 -12.04 6.90
N ASP A 179 -0.33 -12.74 7.46
CA ASP A 179 1.09 -12.46 7.28
C ASP A 179 1.54 -13.26 6.04
N LEU A 180 1.89 -12.54 4.96
CA LEU A 180 2.35 -13.19 3.73
C LEU A 180 3.86 -13.36 3.77
N ASN A 181 4.35 -14.52 3.34
CA ASN A 181 5.77 -14.75 3.11
C ASN A 181 6.28 -13.75 2.04
N PRO A 182 7.50 -13.18 2.15
CA PRO A 182 8.09 -12.27 1.16
C PRO A 182 8.07 -12.75 -0.31
N ASP A 183 7.92 -14.03 -0.57
CA ASP A 183 7.83 -14.65 -1.90
C ASP A 183 6.39 -14.86 -2.40
N ALA A 184 5.38 -14.42 -1.64
CA ALA A 184 3.98 -14.60 -2.01
C ALA A 184 3.62 -13.86 -3.32
N ILE A 185 3.07 -14.61 -4.28
CA ILE A 185 2.53 -14.04 -5.53
C ILE A 185 1.14 -13.47 -5.26
N ILE A 186 1.00 -12.15 -5.45
CA ILE A 186 -0.29 -11.45 -5.30
C ILE A 186 -0.90 -11.24 -6.67
N VAL A 187 -1.98 -11.97 -6.96
CA VAL A 187 -2.78 -11.75 -8.17
C VAL A 187 -3.90 -10.76 -7.84
N ASN A 188 -3.77 -9.53 -8.36
CA ASN A 188 -4.72 -8.45 -8.10
C ASN A 188 -5.93 -8.53 -9.04
N GLY A 189 -6.84 -9.45 -8.74
CA GLY A 189 -8.12 -9.56 -9.44
C GLY A 189 -8.00 -10.17 -10.85
N PRO A 190 -8.99 -9.90 -11.73
CA PRO A 190 -9.10 -10.58 -13.01
C PRO A 190 -7.97 -10.16 -13.94
N ILE A 191 -7.37 -11.15 -14.57
CA ILE A 191 -6.37 -10.93 -15.61
C ILE A 191 -7.09 -10.86 -16.96
N GLU A 192 -6.65 -9.97 -17.85
CA GLU A 192 -7.23 -9.83 -19.17
C GLU A 192 -7.33 -11.18 -19.90
N GLY A 193 -8.53 -11.51 -20.40
CA GLY A 193 -8.82 -12.79 -21.03
C GLY A 193 -9.21 -13.92 -20.06
N THR A 194 -9.43 -13.63 -18.77
CA THR A 194 -10.02 -14.56 -17.80
C THR A 194 -11.38 -14.07 -17.33
N LYS A 195 -12.25 -14.99 -16.93
CA LYS A 195 -13.57 -14.69 -16.36
C LYS A 195 -13.52 -14.84 -14.84
N HIS A 196 -14.30 -14.01 -14.14
CA HIS A 196 -14.51 -14.17 -12.71
C HIS A 196 -15.51 -15.27 -12.41
N HIS A 197 -15.26 -15.99 -11.31
CA HIS A 197 -16.27 -16.85 -10.70
C HIS A 197 -17.55 -16.05 -10.41
N GLY A 198 -18.70 -16.65 -10.73
CA GLY A 198 -20.01 -16.06 -10.52
C GLY A 198 -21.12 -16.92 -11.13
N PRO A 199 -22.38 -16.45 -11.08
CA PRO A 199 -23.52 -17.24 -11.55
C PRO A 199 -23.35 -17.72 -13.00
N GLY A 200 -23.32 -19.04 -13.21
CA GLY A 200 -23.15 -19.67 -14.52
C GLY A 200 -21.69 -19.86 -14.95
N TYR A 201 -20.73 -19.57 -14.09
CA TYR A 201 -19.31 -19.86 -14.28
C TYR A 201 -18.70 -20.35 -12.96
N GLU A 202 -19.00 -21.61 -12.64
CA GLU A 202 -18.64 -22.33 -11.42
C GLU A 202 -17.49 -23.31 -11.69
N TYR A 203 -17.11 -24.11 -10.69
CA TYR A 203 -15.95 -25.01 -10.75
C TYR A 203 -15.96 -25.97 -11.96
N THR A 204 -17.15 -26.36 -12.44
CA THR A 204 -17.31 -27.20 -13.63
C THR A 204 -16.94 -26.47 -14.92
N GLU A 205 -17.27 -25.18 -15.03
CA GLU A 205 -16.96 -24.36 -16.19
C GLU A 205 -15.55 -23.75 -16.13
N ILE A 206 -15.03 -23.49 -14.92
CA ILE A 206 -13.69 -22.93 -14.71
C ILE A 206 -12.60 -23.98 -15.06
N MET A 207 -12.84 -25.27 -14.76
CA MET A 207 -11.83 -26.32 -14.93
C MET A 207 -11.31 -26.49 -16.38
N PRO A 208 -12.17 -26.52 -17.43
CA PRO A 208 -11.70 -26.51 -18.82
C PRO A 208 -10.77 -25.33 -19.16
N ASP A 209 -11.09 -24.13 -18.65
CA ASP A 209 -10.28 -22.93 -18.89
C ASP A 209 -8.93 -23.03 -18.16
N VAL A 210 -8.91 -23.58 -16.94
CA VAL A 210 -7.67 -23.91 -16.21
C VAL A 210 -6.80 -24.86 -17.02
N GLN A 211 -7.37 -25.96 -17.52
CA GLN A 211 -6.62 -26.96 -18.30
C GLN A 211 -6.04 -26.35 -19.57
N HIS A 212 -6.82 -25.55 -20.28
CA HIS A 212 -6.38 -24.86 -21.49
C HIS A 212 -5.22 -23.91 -21.22
N ILE A 213 -5.36 -23.03 -20.22
CA ILE A 213 -4.32 -22.05 -19.87
C ILE A 213 -3.05 -22.72 -19.35
N LEU A 214 -3.14 -23.81 -18.58
CA LEU A 214 -1.96 -24.55 -18.13
C LEU A 214 -1.23 -25.23 -19.29
N ALA A 215 -1.95 -25.75 -20.29
CA ALA A 215 -1.35 -26.30 -21.49
C ALA A 215 -0.61 -25.21 -22.32
N GLU A 216 -1.23 -24.03 -22.48
CA GLU A 216 -0.59 -22.89 -23.13
C GLU A 216 0.66 -22.41 -22.36
N ALA A 217 0.56 -22.28 -21.03
CA ALA A 217 1.68 -21.88 -20.18
C ALA A 217 2.86 -22.85 -20.28
N SER A 218 2.59 -24.16 -20.35
CA SER A 218 3.62 -25.18 -20.55
C SER A 218 4.31 -25.01 -21.90
N GLN A 219 3.54 -24.88 -22.98
CA GLN A 219 4.07 -24.72 -24.33
C GLN A 219 4.92 -23.44 -24.46
N GLU A 220 4.45 -22.32 -23.91
CA GLU A 220 5.18 -21.06 -23.93
C GLU A 220 6.47 -21.11 -23.09
N SER A 221 6.45 -21.81 -21.96
CA SER A 221 7.63 -22.02 -21.12
C SER A 221 8.69 -22.88 -21.82
N GLU A 222 8.26 -23.91 -22.54
CA GLU A 222 9.14 -24.74 -23.38
C GLU A 222 9.77 -23.94 -24.52
N GLN A 223 8.99 -23.08 -25.18
CA GLN A 223 9.49 -22.17 -26.23
C GLN A 223 10.53 -21.19 -25.68
N LEU A 224 10.24 -20.57 -24.52
CA LEU A 224 11.18 -19.66 -23.86
C LEU A 224 12.49 -20.37 -23.51
N SER A 225 12.41 -21.56 -22.93
CA SER A 225 13.57 -22.40 -22.60
C SER A 225 14.39 -22.75 -23.84
N ALA A 226 13.74 -23.14 -24.94
CA ALA A 226 14.40 -23.45 -26.20
C ALA A 226 15.12 -22.21 -26.80
N SER A 227 14.50 -21.03 -26.75
CA SER A 227 15.11 -19.78 -27.20
C SER A 227 16.37 -19.42 -26.40
N LEU A 228 16.33 -19.60 -25.07
CA LEU A 228 17.49 -19.42 -24.18
C LEU A 228 18.59 -20.45 -24.45
N ALA A 229 18.23 -21.72 -24.71
CA ALA A 229 19.20 -22.77 -25.02
C ALA A 229 19.93 -22.51 -26.35
N ALA A 230 19.21 -22.05 -27.37
CA ALA A 230 19.79 -21.66 -28.66
C ALA A 230 20.77 -20.48 -28.50
N PHE A 231 20.41 -19.50 -27.67
CA PHE A 231 21.26 -18.35 -27.35
C PHE A 231 22.59 -18.74 -26.67
N ASN A 232 22.56 -19.73 -25.78
CA ASN A 232 23.77 -20.18 -25.08
C ASN A 232 24.74 -20.98 -25.97
N GLN A 233 24.26 -21.61 -27.05
CA GLN A 233 25.09 -22.43 -27.95
C GLN A 233 25.84 -21.59 -28.99
N HIS A 234 25.26 -20.47 -29.38
CA HIS A 234 25.91 -19.46 -30.21
C HIS A 234 25.62 -18.10 -29.57
N PRO A 235 26.59 -17.45 -28.92
CA PRO A 235 26.45 -16.07 -28.45
C PRO A 235 26.90 -15.09 -29.57
N PRO A 236 26.05 -14.73 -30.55
CA PRO A 236 26.33 -13.60 -31.41
C PRO A 236 26.22 -12.30 -30.60
N PRO A 237 26.72 -11.16 -31.13
CA PRO A 237 26.26 -9.87 -30.64
C PRO A 237 24.74 -9.80 -30.83
N LEU A 238 23.98 -9.82 -29.74
CA LEU A 238 22.53 -9.62 -29.74
C LEU A 238 22.20 -8.39 -30.56
N ASN A 239 21.49 -8.57 -31.67
CA ASN A 239 20.84 -7.42 -32.30
C ASN A 239 19.67 -6.99 -31.39
N SER A 240 19.32 -5.70 -31.40
CA SER A 240 18.28 -5.16 -30.50
C SER A 240 16.90 -5.83 -30.70
N GLN A 241 16.68 -6.51 -31.83
CA GLN A 241 15.43 -7.18 -32.15
C GLN A 241 15.31 -8.53 -31.42
N GLU A 242 16.34 -9.36 -31.43
CA GLU A 242 16.37 -10.65 -30.74
C GLU A 242 16.15 -10.51 -29.22
N HIS A 243 16.70 -9.45 -28.62
CA HIS A 243 16.45 -9.13 -27.21
C HIS A 243 14.99 -8.79 -26.96
N ALA A 244 14.38 -7.97 -27.83
CA ALA A 244 12.98 -7.59 -27.72
C ALA A 244 12.05 -8.82 -27.91
N ASP A 245 12.42 -9.76 -28.77
CA ASP A 245 11.65 -10.98 -29.01
C ASP A 245 11.68 -11.93 -27.79
N ILE A 246 12.84 -12.10 -27.14
CA ILE A 246 12.97 -12.88 -25.90
C ILE A 246 12.20 -12.23 -24.75
N GLU A 247 12.28 -10.91 -24.60
CA GLU A 247 11.55 -10.17 -23.58
C GLU A 247 10.03 -10.25 -23.81
N ALA A 248 9.57 -10.17 -25.06
CA ALA A 248 8.18 -10.36 -25.42
C ALA A 248 7.69 -11.78 -25.07
N LEU A 249 8.50 -12.81 -25.37
CA LEU A 249 8.18 -14.20 -25.04
C LEU A 249 8.11 -14.41 -23.52
N TYR A 250 9.08 -13.86 -22.77
CA TYR A 250 9.06 -13.89 -21.30
C TYR A 250 7.78 -13.27 -20.71
N ASN A 251 7.43 -12.06 -21.17
CA ASN A 251 6.24 -11.36 -20.69
C ASN A 251 4.96 -12.13 -21.03
N LYS A 252 4.90 -12.74 -22.22
CA LYS A 252 3.78 -13.59 -22.64
C LYS A 252 3.64 -14.81 -21.72
N THR A 253 4.71 -15.58 -21.52
CA THR A 253 4.73 -16.75 -20.64
C THR A 253 4.32 -16.38 -19.21
N PHE A 254 4.88 -15.29 -18.67
CA PHE A 254 4.55 -14.82 -17.33
C PHE A 254 3.07 -14.46 -17.18
N LEU A 255 2.50 -13.79 -18.17
CA LEU A 255 1.08 -13.44 -18.19
C LEU A 255 0.20 -14.71 -18.23
N THR A 256 0.53 -15.68 -19.08
CA THR A 256 -0.23 -16.95 -19.20
C THR A 256 -0.18 -17.77 -17.91
N VAL A 257 0.99 -17.87 -17.27
CA VAL A 257 1.11 -18.51 -15.95
C VAL A 257 0.26 -17.78 -14.90
N SER A 258 0.28 -16.45 -14.91
CA SER A 258 -0.52 -15.64 -13.99
C SER A 258 -2.03 -15.89 -14.18
N LYS A 259 -2.50 -16.02 -15.42
CA LYS A 259 -3.90 -16.42 -15.73
C LYS A 259 -4.24 -17.78 -15.15
N GLY A 260 -3.34 -18.76 -15.26
CA GLY A 260 -3.52 -20.10 -14.71
C GLY A 260 -3.68 -20.07 -13.20
N ILE A 261 -2.81 -19.33 -12.50
CA ILE A 261 -2.88 -19.13 -11.04
C ILE A 261 -4.21 -18.46 -10.65
N PHE A 262 -4.62 -17.43 -11.39
CA PHE A 262 -5.90 -16.78 -11.15
C PHE A 262 -7.08 -17.75 -11.28
N LEU A 263 -7.18 -18.47 -12.40
CA LEU A 263 -8.30 -19.39 -12.64
C LEU A 263 -8.31 -20.56 -11.64
N LEU A 264 -7.15 -21.08 -11.24
CA LEU A 264 -7.05 -22.07 -10.16
C LEU A 264 -7.60 -21.54 -8.84
N SER A 265 -7.36 -20.26 -8.52
CA SER A 265 -7.94 -19.62 -7.34
C SER A 265 -9.46 -19.52 -7.40
N GLN A 266 -10.00 -19.16 -8.57
CA GLN A 266 -11.44 -19.06 -8.78
C GLN A 266 -12.08 -20.46 -8.67
N TRP A 267 -11.45 -21.46 -9.27
CA TRP A 267 -11.91 -22.84 -9.22
C TRP A 267 -12.00 -23.36 -7.78
N LYS A 268 -10.93 -23.17 -7.00
CA LYS A 268 -10.89 -23.59 -5.59
C LYS A 268 -11.97 -22.91 -4.77
N SER A 269 -12.15 -21.60 -4.94
CA SER A 269 -13.18 -20.82 -4.25
C SER A 269 -14.60 -21.32 -4.57
N SER A 270 -14.89 -21.59 -5.84
CA SER A 270 -16.18 -22.14 -6.26
C SER A 270 -16.41 -23.54 -5.67
N PHE A 271 -15.40 -24.41 -5.74
CA PHE A 271 -15.47 -25.76 -5.19
C PHE A 271 -15.73 -25.76 -3.68
N ASP A 272 -15.01 -24.93 -2.91
CA ASP A 272 -15.20 -24.81 -1.45
C ASP A 272 -16.60 -24.35 -1.09
N THR A 273 -17.17 -23.43 -1.87
CA THR A 273 -18.54 -22.94 -1.68
C THR A 273 -19.56 -24.07 -1.82
N ILE A 274 -19.39 -24.94 -2.82
CA ILE A 274 -20.26 -26.11 -3.03
C ILE A 274 -20.12 -27.12 -1.87
N ILE A 275 -18.91 -27.41 -1.43
CA ILE A 275 -18.68 -28.33 -0.31
C ILE A 275 -19.27 -27.78 1.00
N ALA A 276 -19.06 -26.51 1.29
CA ALA A 276 -19.63 -25.87 2.47
C ALA A 276 -21.17 -25.88 2.43
N THR A 277 -21.76 -25.61 1.27
CA THR A 277 -23.22 -25.64 1.09
C THR A 277 -23.78 -27.05 1.27
N ALA A 278 -23.10 -28.07 0.75
CA ALA A 278 -23.49 -29.46 0.91
C ALA A 278 -23.45 -29.90 2.39
N ALA A 279 -22.39 -29.52 3.13
CA ALA A 279 -22.26 -29.84 4.54
C ALA A 279 -23.33 -29.16 5.42
N VAL A 280 -23.73 -27.93 5.07
CA VAL A 280 -24.83 -27.22 5.75
C VAL A 280 -26.18 -27.89 5.46
N ALA A 281 -26.41 -28.31 4.22
CA ALA A 281 -27.62 -29.02 3.83
C ALA A 281 -27.75 -30.37 4.55
N GLU A 282 -26.65 -31.12 4.70
CA GLU A 282 -26.62 -32.39 5.43
C GLU A 282 -26.96 -32.21 6.92
N LYS A 283 -26.36 -31.22 7.58
CA LYS A 283 -26.71 -30.87 8.98
C LYS A 283 -28.17 -30.44 9.15
N ALA A 284 -28.70 -29.65 8.20
CA ALA A 284 -30.10 -29.25 8.23
C ALA A 284 -31.04 -30.45 8.05
N THR A 285 -30.65 -31.46 7.28
CA THR A 285 -31.44 -32.71 7.16
C THR A 285 -31.37 -33.58 8.42
N GLU A 286 -30.23 -33.63 9.11
CA GLU A 286 -30.10 -34.33 10.40
C GLU A 286 -30.92 -33.65 11.50
N GLU A 287 -30.91 -32.31 11.60
CA GLU A 287 -31.70 -31.55 12.58
C GLU A 287 -33.22 -31.58 12.30
N ALA A 288 -33.61 -31.78 11.03
CA ALA A 288 -35.01 -31.98 10.65
C ALA A 288 -35.55 -33.38 11.01
N LEU A 289 -34.67 -34.38 11.15
CA LEU A 289 -35.03 -35.72 11.60
C LEU A 289 -35.24 -35.80 13.13
N ASP A 290 -34.73 -34.83 13.90
CA ASP A 290 -34.80 -34.78 15.37
C ASP A 290 -36.03 -33.99 15.91
N GLY A 291 -37.02 -33.73 15.04
CA GLY A 291 -38.36 -33.27 15.45
C GLY A 291 -38.55 -31.75 15.57
N THR A 292 -37.55 -30.94 15.25
CA THR A 292 -37.70 -29.49 15.09
C THR A 292 -38.51 -29.17 13.81
N SER A 293 -39.49 -28.27 13.91
CA SER A 293 -40.39 -27.90 12.82
C SER A 293 -39.63 -27.61 11.52
N ILE A 294 -39.85 -28.43 10.49
CA ILE A 294 -39.22 -28.35 9.16
C ILE A 294 -39.35 -26.94 8.56
N ALA A 295 -40.41 -26.19 8.92
CA ALA A 295 -40.62 -24.82 8.48
C ALA A 295 -39.58 -23.82 9.03
N ASP A 296 -39.12 -23.98 10.27
CA ASP A 296 -38.11 -23.10 10.88
C ASP A 296 -36.70 -23.41 10.38
N VAL A 297 -36.42 -24.68 10.05
CA VAL A 297 -35.14 -25.13 9.50
C VAL A 297 -34.99 -24.69 8.04
N VAL A 298 -36.05 -24.82 7.22
CA VAL A 298 -36.03 -24.35 5.82
C VAL A 298 -35.98 -22.82 5.73
N ALA A 299 -36.66 -22.11 6.64
CA ALA A 299 -36.54 -20.66 6.74
C ALA A 299 -35.13 -20.22 7.17
N SER A 300 -34.49 -20.95 8.09
CA SER A 300 -33.12 -20.66 8.52
C SER A 300 -32.09 -20.98 7.43
N ALA A 301 -32.22 -22.10 6.71
CA ALA A 301 -31.32 -22.45 5.61
C ALA A 301 -31.47 -21.49 4.42
N ALA A 302 -32.70 -21.09 4.06
CA ALA A 302 -32.95 -20.08 3.04
C ALA A 302 -32.46 -18.69 3.48
N ALA A 303 -32.56 -18.34 4.77
CA ALA A 303 -32.03 -17.09 5.31
C ALA A 303 -30.49 -17.09 5.36
N VAL A 304 -29.83 -18.22 5.63
CA VAL A 304 -28.36 -18.35 5.59
C VAL A 304 -27.85 -18.32 4.16
N ALA A 305 -28.52 -19.00 3.22
CA ALA A 305 -28.19 -18.93 1.79
C ALA A 305 -28.43 -17.52 1.22
N ALA A 306 -29.51 -16.84 1.65
CA ALA A 306 -29.78 -15.45 1.30
C ALA A 306 -28.81 -14.48 1.98
N ALA A 307 -28.34 -14.73 3.22
CA ALA A 307 -27.34 -13.91 3.89
C ALA A 307 -25.96 -14.05 3.23
N GLN A 308 -25.57 -15.26 2.84
CA GLN A 308 -24.34 -15.50 2.07
C GLN A 308 -24.42 -14.95 0.64
N SER A 309 -25.62 -14.91 0.05
CA SER A 309 -25.88 -14.28 -1.26
C SER A 309 -26.10 -12.76 -1.19
N ALA A 310 -26.42 -12.20 -0.01
CA ALA A 310 -26.62 -10.78 0.21
C ALA A 310 -25.34 -10.07 0.68
N GLU A 311 -24.38 -10.79 1.26
CA GLU A 311 -23.03 -10.26 1.55
C GLU A 311 -22.20 -9.99 0.28
N THR A 312 -22.66 -10.41 -0.90
CA THR A 312 -22.12 -9.99 -2.21
C THR A 312 -22.87 -8.79 -2.81
N GLY A 313 -23.87 -8.23 -2.11
CA GLY A 313 -24.78 -7.20 -2.62
C GLY A 313 -24.40 -5.73 -2.42
N GLU A 314 -23.52 -5.37 -1.47
CA GLU A 314 -23.15 -3.96 -1.25
C GLU A 314 -21.65 -3.74 -0.96
N GLU A 315 -20.96 -3.21 -1.98
CA GLU A 315 -19.65 -2.53 -1.97
C GLU A 315 -18.50 -3.14 -1.14
N ALA A 316 -18.35 -4.47 -1.16
CA ALA A 316 -17.03 -5.07 -0.99
C ALA A 316 -16.23 -4.86 -2.29
N SER A 317 -15.05 -4.24 -2.21
CA SER A 317 -14.17 -4.08 -3.38
C SER A 317 -13.91 -5.46 -4.02
N PRO A 318 -14.29 -5.70 -5.29
CA PRO A 318 -14.37 -7.03 -5.89
C PRO A 318 -13.01 -7.67 -6.26
N ASN A 319 -11.89 -7.16 -5.75
CA ASN A 319 -10.58 -7.36 -6.39
C ASN A 319 -9.56 -8.18 -5.59
N MET A 320 -9.95 -8.95 -4.57
CA MET A 320 -8.95 -9.63 -3.73
C MET A 320 -9.38 -11.04 -3.35
N ILE A 321 -9.00 -12.03 -4.16
CA ILE A 321 -8.85 -13.42 -3.73
C ILE A 321 -7.35 -13.69 -3.64
N PRO A 322 -6.73 -13.66 -2.44
CA PRO A 322 -5.33 -14.00 -2.28
C PRO A 322 -5.19 -15.53 -2.33
N LEU A 323 -4.53 -16.05 -3.36
CA LEU A 323 -4.11 -17.45 -3.40
C LEU A 323 -2.78 -17.58 -2.66
N LEU A 324 -2.78 -18.29 -1.53
CA LEU A 324 -1.58 -18.76 -0.85
C LEU A 324 -1.33 -20.21 -1.23
N LEU A 325 -0.29 -20.46 -2.02
CA LEU A 325 0.37 -21.76 -2.08
C LEU A 325 1.54 -21.69 -1.10
N ALA A 326 1.31 -22.10 0.16
CA ALA A 326 2.40 -22.34 1.09
C ALA A 326 2.93 -23.76 0.83
N ALA A 327 4.18 -23.86 0.38
CA ALA A 327 4.95 -25.09 0.53
C ALA A 327 5.26 -25.24 2.03
N ASP A 328 4.65 -26.25 2.65
CA ASP A 328 4.80 -26.56 4.07
C ASP A 328 6.20 -27.17 4.29
N ASN A 329 7.22 -26.33 4.53
CA ASN A 329 8.52 -26.80 5.02
C ASN A 329 8.46 -26.97 6.54
N LYS A 330 7.76 -28.02 6.99
CA LYS A 330 8.02 -28.61 8.30
C LYS A 330 9.25 -29.50 8.18
N GLU A 331 10.43 -28.91 8.28
CA GLU A 331 11.60 -29.65 8.76
C GLU A 331 11.59 -29.53 10.29
N ASP A 332 11.33 -30.66 10.94
CA ASP A 332 11.38 -30.85 12.40
C ASP A 332 12.82 -30.61 12.89
N ASP A 333 13.09 -29.39 13.36
CA ASP A 333 14.37 -29.00 13.96
C ASP A 333 14.35 -29.17 15.49
N SER A 334 13.81 -30.31 15.95
CA SER A 334 13.67 -30.66 17.37
C SER A 334 14.37 -31.96 17.72
N GLU A 335 15.67 -32.11 17.39
CA GLU A 335 16.43 -33.26 17.94
C GLU A 335 17.94 -33.05 18.16
N LEU A 336 18.48 -31.82 18.11
CA LEU A 336 19.94 -31.59 18.28
C LEU A 336 20.34 -30.67 19.44
N LYS A 337 19.51 -30.51 20.48
CA LYS A 337 19.86 -29.70 21.67
C LYS A 337 20.05 -30.45 23.00
N GLU A 338 20.04 -31.78 23.01
CA GLU A 338 20.19 -32.53 24.27
C GLU A 338 21.52 -33.26 24.53
N GLU A 339 22.50 -33.26 23.61
CA GLU A 339 23.77 -33.98 23.87
C GLU A 339 24.96 -33.10 24.31
N HIS A 340 24.88 -31.77 24.23
CA HIS A 340 26.04 -30.91 24.55
C HIS A 340 26.14 -30.44 26.02
N LYS A 341 25.39 -31.05 26.94
CA LYS A 341 25.40 -30.67 28.37
C LYS A 341 26.08 -31.67 29.32
N ASN A 342 26.65 -32.77 28.81
CA ASN A 342 27.27 -33.82 29.63
C ASN A 342 28.79 -34.01 29.42
N MET A 343 29.54 -32.94 29.15
CA MET A 343 31.01 -32.98 29.14
C MET A 343 31.65 -31.74 29.80
N VAL A 344 31.24 -31.41 31.02
CA VAL A 344 32.08 -30.65 31.98
C VAL A 344 31.74 -31.14 33.39
N ASN A 345 32.35 -32.27 33.79
CA ASN A 345 32.68 -32.63 35.17
C ASN A 345 33.27 -34.04 35.21
N VAL A 346 34.57 -34.17 34.89
CA VAL A 346 35.57 -34.96 35.61
C VAL A 346 36.92 -34.28 35.41
#